data_AF-A0ABD1R2A8-F1
#
_entry.id   AF-A0ABD1R2A8-F1
#
_cell.length_a   1.000
_cell.length_b   1.000
_cell.length_c   1.000
_cell.angle_alpha   90.00
_cell.angle_beta   90.00
_cell.angle_gamma   90.00
#
_symmetry.space_group_name_H-M   'P 1'
#
loop_
_entity.id
_entity.type
_entity.pdbx_description
1 polymer ?
#
loop_
_entity_poly.entity_id
_entity_poly.type
_entity_poly.pdbx_seq_one_letter_code
_entity_poly.pdbx_strand_id
1 'polypeptide(L)'
;MSVPMDIAVPIPTDCNILEENAVVSELPLTVAAPAPPTFNEDKVQVSVEVCLKPSSTARIEEVRSAVEIMLEKRSMSYVDGPIPIPIDDSFLVDNVQRICVCDTDVWLEKHDILLFWQVKPVVNVFQLSEDGPCEELSGDGQHCSFNEWILPAKEFDGMWESLVYESGLKQRLLRYAASALLFTEKGVNPFLVSWNRISSDKVSQGI
;
A
#
# COMPACT_ATOMS: atom_id res chain seq x y z
N MET A 1 14.51 58.79 36.59
CA MET A 1 13.84 57.56 37.08
C MET A 1 13.53 56.76 35.81
N SER A 2 14.27 55.76 35.36
CA SER A 2 15.28 54.88 35.95
C SER A 2 16.32 54.51 34.87
N VAL A 3 17.56 54.24 35.28
CA VAL A 3 18.77 54.11 34.43
C VAL A 3 18.93 52.64 33.98
N PRO A 4 19.42 52.35 32.75
CA PRO A 4 19.70 51.00 32.26
C PRO A 4 21.09 50.50 32.69
N MET A 5 21.35 49.19 32.61
CA MET A 5 22.71 48.66 32.73
C MET A 5 22.90 47.39 31.90
N ASP A 6 23.80 47.53 30.93
CA ASP A 6 24.46 46.49 30.14
C ASP A 6 25.58 45.80 30.93
N ILE A 7 26.12 44.73 30.33
CA ILE A 7 27.52 44.24 30.35
C ILE A 7 27.87 42.91 31.07
N ALA A 8 28.25 41.98 30.19
CA ALA A 8 29.40 41.06 30.17
C ALA A 8 29.45 39.75 31.00
N VAL A 9 29.75 38.70 30.23
CA VAL A 9 30.26 37.37 30.60
C VAL A 9 31.69 37.47 31.16
N PRO A 10 32.06 36.57 32.09
CA PRO A 10 33.26 35.76 31.84
C PRO A 10 33.07 34.26 32.20
N ILE A 11 33.68 33.41 31.37
CA ILE A 11 33.96 31.99 31.62
C ILE A 11 35.20 31.89 32.54
N PRO A 12 35.24 30.92 33.46
CA PRO A 12 36.46 30.13 33.72
C PRO A 12 36.13 28.62 33.81
N THR A 13 36.78 27.67 33.13
CA THR A 13 38.15 27.11 33.23
C THR A 13 38.50 26.46 34.59
N ASP A 14 38.44 25.11 34.57
CA ASP A 14 39.31 24.08 35.19
C ASP A 14 39.47 23.89 36.72
N CYS A 15 39.63 22.59 37.04
CA CYS A 15 40.31 21.95 38.19
C CYS A 15 39.57 21.93 39.54
N ASN A 16 39.59 20.89 40.38
CA ASN A 16 40.03 19.48 40.34
C ASN A 16 39.68 18.86 41.74
N ILE A 17 39.43 17.54 41.78
CA ILE A 17 39.68 16.58 42.90
C ILE A 17 38.71 16.59 44.12
N LEU A 18 38.06 15.43 44.37
CA LEU A 18 38.41 14.49 45.46
C LEU A 18 37.64 13.15 45.33
N GLU A 19 38.43 12.08 45.38
CA GLU A 19 38.11 10.65 45.29
C GLU A 19 37.64 10.05 46.63
N GLU A 20 36.89 8.95 46.59
CA GLU A 20 37.11 7.84 47.54
C GLU A 20 36.73 6.47 46.93
N ASN A 21 37.77 5.70 46.60
CA ASN A 21 38.01 4.24 46.68
C ASN A 21 36.78 3.29 46.81
N ALA A 22 36.69 2.16 46.09
CA ALA A 22 37.59 1.02 46.31
C ALA A 22 37.48 -0.13 45.25
N VAL A 23 38.67 -0.64 44.89
CA VAL A 23 39.10 -2.01 44.52
C VAL A 23 38.94 -2.55 43.07
N VAL A 24 40.08 -3.02 42.56
CA VAL A 24 40.53 -3.36 41.19
C VAL A 24 40.71 -4.89 41.03
N SER A 25 40.49 -5.43 39.81
CA SER A 25 41.24 -6.54 39.13
C SER A 25 40.45 -7.01 37.90
N GLU A 26 40.92 -7.35 36.68
CA GLU A 26 42.09 -7.13 35.80
C GLU A 26 41.64 -7.65 34.39
N LEU A 27 42.31 -7.24 33.29
CA LEU A 27 42.01 -7.29 31.81
C LEU A 27 41.83 -8.71 31.15
N PRO A 28 41.44 -8.93 29.85
CA PRO A 28 41.68 -8.07 28.66
C PRO A 28 40.66 -8.00 27.48
N LEU A 29 40.83 -6.92 26.70
CA LEU A 29 40.58 -6.68 25.26
C LEU A 29 39.82 -7.75 24.45
N THR A 30 38.63 -7.40 23.94
CA THR A 30 38.13 -7.91 22.65
C THR A 30 37.55 -6.76 21.84
N VAL A 31 38.03 -6.64 20.61
CA VAL A 31 37.61 -5.66 19.61
C VAL A 31 36.13 -5.91 19.29
N ALA A 32 35.24 -5.01 19.72
CA ALA A 32 33.84 -5.06 19.32
C ALA A 32 33.77 -4.73 17.82
N ALA A 33 33.38 -5.74 17.03
CA ALA A 33 33.05 -5.60 15.62
C ALA A 33 32.07 -4.44 15.39
N PRO A 34 32.12 -3.75 14.24
CA PRO A 34 31.10 -2.77 13.91
C PRO A 34 29.75 -3.49 13.91
N ALA A 35 28.80 -2.96 14.67
CA ALA A 35 27.43 -3.44 14.62
C ALA A 35 26.99 -3.55 13.14
N PRO A 36 26.33 -4.65 12.74
CA PRO A 36 25.83 -4.77 11.38
C PRO A 36 24.97 -3.54 11.09
N PRO A 37 25.08 -2.94 9.88
CA PRO A 37 24.16 -1.90 9.49
C PRO A 37 22.75 -2.47 9.63
N THR A 38 21.95 -1.89 10.52
CA THR A 38 20.51 -2.08 10.52
C THR A 38 20.01 -1.45 9.22
N PHE A 39 20.00 -2.25 8.15
CA PHE A 39 19.30 -1.97 6.92
C PHE A 39 17.80 -2.00 7.23
N ASN A 40 17.29 -0.91 7.81
CA ASN A 40 15.87 -0.60 7.66
C ASN A 40 15.73 -0.09 6.21
N GLU A 41 15.72 -1.02 5.26
CA GLU A 41 15.30 -0.72 3.89
C GLU A 41 13.80 -0.40 3.95
N ASP A 42 13.46 0.88 4.09
CA ASP A 42 12.11 1.37 3.84
C ASP A 42 11.82 1.20 2.34
N LYS A 43 11.53 -0.04 1.93
CA LYS A 43 11.20 -0.37 0.56
C LYS A 43 9.88 0.28 0.18
N VAL A 44 9.87 0.92 -0.97
CA VAL A 44 8.69 1.48 -1.60
C VAL A 44 7.78 0.34 -2.02
N GLN A 45 6.53 0.34 -1.55
CA GLN A 45 5.56 -0.69 -1.92
C GLN A 45 5.05 -0.39 -3.33
N VAL A 46 4.95 -1.36 -4.23
CA VAL A 46 4.38 -1.11 -5.56
C VAL A 46 3.21 -2.06 -5.76
N SER A 47 2.02 -1.53 -5.99
CA SER A 47 0.83 -2.34 -6.23
C SER A 47 0.92 -2.98 -7.62
N VAL A 48 0.77 -4.30 -7.66
CA VAL A 48 0.74 -5.07 -8.90
C VAL A 48 -0.54 -5.87 -8.93
N GLU A 49 -1.33 -5.66 -9.97
CA GLU A 49 -2.59 -6.34 -10.20
C GLU A 49 -2.41 -7.48 -11.20
N VAL A 50 -2.92 -8.65 -10.86
CA VAL A 50 -2.83 -9.87 -11.68
C VAL A 50 -4.22 -10.41 -11.91
N CYS A 51 -4.69 -10.30 -13.15
CA CYS A 51 -5.96 -10.87 -13.59
C CYS A 51 -5.72 -12.30 -14.07
N LEU A 52 -6.39 -13.26 -13.45
CA LEU A 52 -6.43 -14.65 -13.89
C LEU A 52 -7.36 -14.82 -15.08
N LYS A 53 -7.11 -15.86 -15.89
CA LYS A 53 -8.05 -16.28 -16.92
C LYS A 53 -9.29 -16.91 -16.28
N PRO A 54 -10.48 -16.81 -16.91
CA PRO A 54 -11.69 -17.45 -16.42
C PRO A 54 -11.58 -18.99 -16.38
N SER A 55 -10.76 -19.58 -17.25
CA SER A 55 -10.48 -21.02 -17.29
C SER A 55 -9.42 -21.49 -16.30
N SER A 56 -8.78 -20.56 -15.57
CA SER A 56 -7.72 -20.89 -14.61
C SER A 56 -8.31 -21.53 -13.36
N THR A 57 -7.71 -22.63 -12.91
CA THR A 57 -8.00 -23.26 -11.61
C THR A 57 -6.79 -23.22 -10.68
N ALA A 58 -5.79 -22.40 -11.02
CA ALA A 58 -4.59 -22.24 -10.21
C ALA A 58 -4.89 -21.55 -8.88
N ARG A 59 -4.12 -21.89 -7.85
CA ARG A 59 -4.26 -21.25 -6.54
C ARG A 59 -3.69 -19.83 -6.58
N ILE A 60 -4.39 -18.91 -5.92
CA ILE A 60 -4.01 -17.49 -5.86
C ILE A 60 -2.60 -17.34 -5.27
N GLU A 61 -2.25 -18.11 -4.26
CA GLU A 61 -0.94 -18.04 -3.59
C GLU A 61 0.21 -18.48 -4.50
N GLU A 62 -0.03 -19.49 -5.35
CA GLU A 62 0.95 -20.00 -6.31
C GLU A 62 1.22 -18.96 -7.41
N VAL A 63 0.15 -18.38 -7.96
CA VAL A 63 0.27 -17.31 -8.96
C VAL A 63 0.94 -16.09 -8.38
N ARG A 64 0.57 -15.70 -7.16
CA ARG A 64 1.21 -14.59 -6.46
C ARG A 64 2.71 -14.79 -6.33
N SER A 65 3.13 -15.95 -5.82
CA SER A 65 4.55 -16.27 -5.62
C SER A 65 5.31 -16.32 -6.95
N ALA A 66 4.70 -16.90 -7.99
CA ALA A 66 5.30 -16.94 -9.33
C ALA A 66 5.51 -15.54 -9.93
N VAL A 67 4.54 -14.63 -9.75
CA VAL A 67 4.65 -13.23 -10.20
C VAL A 67 5.68 -12.47 -9.37
N GLU A 68 5.74 -12.66 -8.05
CA GLU A 68 6.78 -12.04 -7.20
C GLU A 68 8.19 -12.46 -7.66
N ILE A 69 8.42 -13.76 -7.86
CA ILE A 69 9.69 -14.29 -8.38
C ILE A 69 10.02 -13.74 -9.77
N MET A 70 9.01 -13.62 -10.64
CA MET A 70 9.17 -13.05 -11.97
C MET A 70 9.60 -11.58 -11.90
N LEU A 71 9.01 -10.79 -11.01
CA LEU A 71 9.34 -9.38 -10.82
C LEU A 71 10.74 -9.21 -10.23
N GLU A 72 11.16 -10.07 -9.31
CA GLU A 72 12.52 -10.02 -8.73
C GLU A 72 13.61 -10.40 -9.74
N LYS A 73 13.32 -11.37 -10.62
CA LYS A 73 14.28 -11.82 -11.66
C LYS A 73 14.47 -10.79 -12.78
N ARG A 74 13.50 -9.91 -13.01
CA ARG A 74 13.53 -8.93 -14.09
C ARG A 74 13.83 -7.54 -13.55
N SER A 75 14.86 -6.90 -14.08
CA SER A 75 15.07 -5.47 -13.91
C SER A 75 14.19 -4.71 -14.92
N MET A 76 13.00 -4.29 -14.50
CA MET A 76 12.10 -3.43 -15.29
C MET A 76 11.85 -2.09 -14.59
N SER A 77 11.38 -1.11 -15.35
CA SER A 77 10.89 0.15 -14.78
C SER A 77 9.49 -0.05 -14.19
N TYR A 78 9.29 0.34 -12.94
CA TYR A 78 7.97 0.36 -12.29
C TYR A 78 7.22 1.62 -12.71
N VAL A 79 6.51 1.54 -13.83
CA VAL A 79 5.65 2.58 -14.37
C VAL A 79 4.26 2.00 -14.52
N ASP A 80 3.22 2.81 -14.27
CA ASP A 80 1.84 2.39 -14.46
C ASP A 80 1.61 1.85 -15.87
N GLY A 81 1.03 0.65 -15.94
CA GLY A 81 0.73 -0.01 -17.20
C GLY A 81 0.95 -1.52 -17.21
N PRO A 82 0.66 -2.17 -18.36
CA PRO A 82 0.74 -3.61 -18.49
C PRO A 82 2.18 -4.11 -18.54
N ILE A 83 2.46 -5.18 -17.80
CA ILE A 83 3.74 -5.92 -17.85
C ILE A 83 3.58 -7.12 -18.80
N PRO A 84 4.52 -7.33 -19.75
CA PRO A 84 4.48 -8.50 -20.62
C PRO A 84 4.80 -9.78 -19.84
N ILE A 85 3.92 -10.77 -19.95
CA ILE A 85 4.09 -12.09 -19.34
C ILE A 85 5.28 -12.80 -20.00
N PRO A 86 6.24 -13.36 -19.23
CA PRO A 86 7.33 -14.17 -19.77
C PRO A 86 6.79 -15.39 -20.52
N ILE A 87 7.23 -15.55 -21.77
CA ILE A 87 6.91 -16.72 -22.59
C ILE A 87 7.60 -17.98 -22.02
N ASP A 88 8.70 -17.80 -21.29
CA ASP A 88 9.47 -18.87 -20.66
C ASP A 88 8.72 -19.54 -19.49
N ASP A 89 7.70 -18.87 -18.95
CA ASP A 89 6.92 -19.37 -17.82
C ASP A 89 5.57 -19.88 -18.31
N SER A 90 5.50 -21.18 -18.61
CA SER A 90 4.26 -21.83 -19.06
C SER A 90 3.13 -21.70 -18.04
N PHE A 91 3.45 -21.70 -16.74
CA PHE A 91 2.45 -21.60 -15.69
C PHE A 91 1.78 -20.23 -15.68
N LEU A 92 2.55 -19.15 -15.79
CA LEU A 92 1.99 -17.80 -15.88
C LEU A 92 1.22 -17.61 -17.20
N VAL A 93 1.76 -18.09 -18.32
CA VAL A 93 1.09 -17.98 -19.63
C VAL A 93 -0.25 -18.70 -19.65
N ASP A 94 -0.36 -19.86 -19.01
CA ASP A 94 -1.60 -20.65 -19.01
C ASP A 94 -2.66 -20.04 -18.10
N ASN A 95 -2.28 -19.52 -16.93
CA ASN A 95 -3.21 -19.11 -15.88
C ASN A 95 -3.49 -17.60 -15.81
N VAL A 96 -2.55 -16.76 -16.22
CA VAL A 96 -2.64 -15.30 -16.12
C VAL A 96 -3.12 -14.69 -17.43
N GLN A 97 -4.08 -13.78 -17.35
CA GLN A 97 -4.59 -13.01 -18.47
C GLN A 97 -3.82 -11.69 -18.63
N ARG A 98 -3.61 -10.95 -17.53
CA ARG A 98 -2.99 -9.62 -17.55
C ARG A 98 -2.26 -9.35 -16.24
N ILE A 99 -1.11 -8.70 -16.32
CA ILE A 99 -0.35 -8.18 -15.19
C ILE A 99 -0.22 -6.67 -15.40
N CYS A 100 -0.58 -5.86 -14.40
CA CYS A 100 -0.48 -4.40 -14.45
C CYS A 100 0.21 -3.87 -13.20
N VAL A 101 1.08 -2.88 -13.37
CA VAL A 101 1.50 -2.00 -12.27
C VAL A 101 0.46 -0.90 -12.15
N CYS A 102 -0.01 -0.67 -10.92
CA CYS A 102 -1.00 0.33 -10.60
C CYS A 102 -0.51 1.20 -9.43
N ASP A 103 -1.16 2.36 -9.26
CA ASP A 103 -0.92 3.30 -8.16
C ASP A 103 0.52 3.87 -8.07
N THR A 104 1.23 4.02 -9.20
CA THR A 104 2.59 4.61 -9.17
C THR A 104 2.57 6.07 -8.69
N ASP A 105 1.45 6.77 -8.86
CA ASP A 105 1.19 8.14 -8.37
C ASP A 105 1.44 8.33 -6.86
N VAL A 106 1.37 7.27 -6.05
CA VAL A 106 1.62 7.33 -4.59
C VAL A 106 3.08 7.67 -4.27
N TRP A 107 4.01 7.35 -5.18
CA TRP A 107 5.45 7.52 -4.99
C TRP A 107 6.06 8.49 -5.99
N LEU A 108 5.39 8.71 -7.14
CA LEU A 108 5.81 9.60 -8.22
C LEU A 108 5.90 11.07 -7.81
N GLU A 109 5.25 11.50 -6.71
CA GLU A 109 5.44 12.84 -6.14
C GLU A 109 6.91 13.13 -5.80
N LYS A 110 7.75 12.09 -5.65
CA LYS A 110 9.19 12.21 -5.40
C LYS A 110 10.06 12.20 -6.66
N HIS A 111 9.51 12.00 -7.85
CA HIS A 111 10.22 12.01 -9.14
C HIS A 111 11.53 11.18 -9.19
N ASP A 112 11.61 10.10 -8.40
CA ASP A 112 12.78 9.24 -8.35
C ASP A 112 12.55 7.96 -9.18
N ILE A 113 13.54 7.59 -9.99
CA ILE A 113 13.55 6.31 -10.68
C ILE A 113 13.77 5.22 -9.62
N LEU A 114 12.78 4.37 -9.39
CA LEU A 114 12.87 3.28 -8.43
C LEU A 114 13.69 2.12 -8.99
N LEU A 115 14.69 1.69 -8.22
CA LEU A 115 15.51 0.53 -8.55
C LEU A 115 14.92 -0.73 -7.90
N PHE A 116 15.14 -1.90 -8.50
CA PHE A 116 14.48 -3.15 -8.08
C PHE A 116 14.70 -3.52 -6.60
N TRP A 117 15.83 -3.12 -6.01
CA TRP A 117 16.12 -3.37 -4.59
C TRP A 117 15.38 -2.42 -3.63
N GLN A 118 14.97 -1.24 -4.11
CA GLN A 118 14.22 -0.25 -3.33
C GLN A 118 12.73 -0.53 -3.33
N VAL A 119 12.27 -1.49 -4.14
CA VAL A 119 10.86 -1.79 -4.34
C VAL A 119 10.48 -3.10 -3.66
N LYS A 120 9.28 -3.11 -3.08
CA LYS A 120 8.59 -4.31 -2.61
C LYS A 120 7.26 -4.44 -3.35
N PRO A 121 7.14 -5.35 -4.33
CA PRO A 121 5.88 -5.53 -5.04
C PRO A 121 4.82 -6.10 -4.09
N VAL A 122 3.62 -5.54 -4.15
CA VAL A 122 2.41 -6.02 -3.47
C VAL A 122 1.50 -6.59 -4.54
N VAL A 123 1.53 -7.91 -4.69
CA VAL A 123 0.78 -8.61 -5.74
C VAL A 123 -0.63 -8.94 -5.28
N ASN A 124 -1.61 -8.39 -5.98
CA ASN A 124 -3.04 -8.63 -5.80
C ASN A 124 -3.56 -9.47 -6.97
N VAL A 125 -3.89 -10.73 -6.70
CA VAL A 125 -4.39 -11.67 -7.71
C VAL A 125 -5.90 -11.76 -7.61
N PHE A 126 -6.58 -11.68 -8.74
CA PHE A 126 -8.03 -11.80 -8.81
C PHE A 126 -8.49 -12.49 -10.09
N GLN A 127 -9.73 -12.97 -10.09
CA GLN A 127 -10.42 -13.53 -11.24
C GLN A 127 -11.72 -12.76 -11.45
N LEU A 128 -11.97 -12.34 -12.69
CA LEU A 128 -13.18 -11.60 -13.03
C LEU A 128 -14.37 -12.56 -13.14
N SER A 129 -15.45 -12.24 -12.43
CA SER A 129 -16.75 -12.87 -12.63
C SER A 129 -17.33 -12.42 -13.97
N GLU A 130 -17.79 -13.38 -14.77
CA GLU A 130 -18.56 -13.12 -16.01
C GLU A 130 -20.08 -13.17 -15.76
N ASP A 131 -20.48 -13.46 -14.52
CA ASP A 131 -21.87 -13.42 -14.10
C ASP A 131 -22.30 -11.95 -13.98
N GLY A 132 -23.25 -11.57 -14.84
CA GLY A 132 -23.82 -10.23 -14.86
C GLY A 132 -24.69 -9.92 -13.63
N PRO A 133 -25.49 -8.84 -13.67
CA PRO A 133 -26.33 -8.48 -12.53
C PRO A 133 -27.26 -9.64 -12.16
N CYS A 134 -27.22 -10.05 -10.89
CA CYS A 134 -28.11 -11.07 -10.35
C CYS A 134 -29.54 -10.53 -10.40
N GLU A 135 -30.34 -11.03 -11.31
CA GLU A 135 -31.79 -10.85 -11.31
C GLU A 135 -32.38 -11.97 -10.44
N GLU A 136 -32.54 -11.74 -9.14
CA GLU A 136 -33.39 -12.61 -8.33
C GLU A 136 -34.84 -12.50 -8.83
N LEU A 137 -35.22 -13.34 -9.79
CA LEU A 137 -36.62 -13.52 -10.17
C LEU A 137 -37.41 -13.93 -8.93
N SER A 138 -37.96 -12.93 -8.25
CA SER A 138 -39.05 -13.12 -7.32
C SER A 138 -40.12 -13.87 -8.09
N GLY A 139 -40.64 -14.97 -7.51
CA GLY A 139 -41.52 -15.91 -8.20
C GLY A 139 -42.84 -15.32 -8.71
N ASP A 140 -43.03 -14.01 -8.62
CA ASP A 140 -44.14 -13.21 -9.11
C ASP A 140 -43.87 -12.52 -10.46
N GLY A 141 -42.71 -12.71 -11.10
CA GLY A 141 -42.40 -12.11 -12.40
C GLY A 141 -42.14 -10.59 -12.33
N GLN A 142 -41.94 -10.07 -11.11
CA GLN A 142 -41.50 -8.70 -10.89
C GLN A 142 -40.00 -8.60 -11.18
N HIS A 143 -39.61 -7.72 -12.10
CA HIS A 143 -38.20 -7.40 -12.33
C HIS A 143 -37.60 -6.82 -11.04
N CYS A 144 -36.37 -7.22 -10.68
CA CYS A 144 -35.64 -6.63 -9.57
C CYS A 144 -35.49 -5.12 -9.77
N SER A 145 -35.78 -4.33 -8.73
CA SER A 145 -35.55 -2.88 -8.74
C SER A 145 -34.12 -2.48 -8.40
N PHE A 146 -33.26 -3.45 -8.08
CA PHE A 146 -31.84 -3.27 -7.80
C PHE A 146 -31.03 -4.27 -8.61
N ASN A 147 -29.77 -3.91 -8.87
CA ASN A 147 -28.81 -4.77 -9.53
C ASN A 147 -27.73 -5.18 -8.52
N GLU A 148 -27.42 -6.46 -8.44
CA GLU A 148 -26.36 -7.00 -7.57
C GLU A 148 -25.27 -7.65 -8.43
N TRP A 149 -24.00 -7.38 -8.10
CA TRP A 149 -22.86 -7.98 -8.80
C TRP A 149 -21.90 -8.61 -7.81
N ILE A 150 -21.34 -9.76 -8.21
CA ILE A 150 -20.22 -10.38 -7.51
C ILE A 150 -18.93 -9.72 -7.97
N LEU A 151 -18.17 -9.17 -7.01
CA LEU A 151 -16.89 -8.54 -7.28
C LEU A 151 -15.73 -9.56 -7.15
N PRO A 152 -14.68 -9.44 -7.98
CA PRO A 152 -14.52 -8.48 -9.08
C PRO A 152 -15.35 -8.84 -10.32
N ALA A 153 -16.17 -7.93 -10.83
CA ALA A 153 -17.03 -8.20 -12.00
C ALA A 153 -16.37 -7.68 -13.29
N LYS A 154 -16.52 -8.44 -14.38
CA LYS A 154 -15.95 -8.11 -15.69
C LYS A 154 -16.47 -6.79 -16.25
N GLU A 155 -17.69 -6.41 -15.93
CA GLU A 155 -18.31 -5.15 -16.35
C GLU A 155 -17.57 -3.94 -15.80
N PHE A 156 -16.96 -4.06 -14.61
CA PHE A 156 -16.20 -2.99 -13.97
C PHE A 156 -14.71 -2.97 -14.39
N ASP A 157 -14.24 -3.97 -15.15
CA ASP A 157 -12.84 -4.03 -15.59
C ASP A 157 -12.49 -2.85 -16.51
N GLY A 158 -11.42 -2.14 -16.17
CA GLY A 158 -10.96 -0.97 -16.94
C GLY A 158 -11.84 0.28 -16.81
N MET A 159 -12.98 0.22 -16.12
CA MET A 159 -13.80 1.42 -15.91
C MET A 159 -13.03 2.49 -15.12
N TRP A 160 -12.25 2.09 -14.11
CA TRP A 160 -11.43 3.03 -13.34
C TRP A 160 -10.46 3.83 -14.22
N GLU A 161 -9.78 3.17 -15.15
CA GLU A 161 -8.84 3.82 -16.08
C GLU A 161 -9.53 4.73 -17.09
N SER A 162 -10.73 4.37 -17.53
CA SER A 162 -11.51 5.16 -18.50
C SER A 162 -11.99 6.52 -17.98
N LEU A 163 -12.10 6.68 -16.66
CA LEU A 163 -12.61 7.90 -16.05
C LEU A 163 -11.53 8.99 -16.08
N VAL A 164 -11.78 10.13 -16.72
CA VAL A 164 -10.84 11.26 -16.74
C VAL A 164 -11.33 12.35 -15.79
N TYR A 165 -10.56 12.61 -14.73
CA TYR A 165 -10.85 13.61 -13.71
C TYR A 165 -9.65 14.53 -13.46
N GLU A 166 -9.83 15.51 -12.57
CA GLU A 166 -8.73 16.31 -12.05
C GLU A 166 -7.65 15.41 -11.41
N SER A 167 -6.38 15.79 -11.62
CA SER A 167 -5.23 15.11 -11.05
C SER A 167 -5.38 14.88 -9.54
N GLY A 168 -5.13 13.65 -9.10
CA GLY A 168 -5.20 13.27 -7.69
C GLY A 168 -6.60 13.14 -7.10
N LEU A 169 -7.70 13.38 -7.85
CA LEU A 169 -9.05 13.12 -7.34
C LEU A 169 -9.28 11.62 -7.09
N LYS A 170 -8.97 10.79 -8.08
CA LYS A 170 -9.02 9.33 -8.02
C LYS A 170 -8.26 8.78 -6.81
N GLN A 171 -7.02 9.22 -6.64
CA GLN A 171 -6.14 8.79 -5.56
C GLN A 171 -6.66 9.24 -4.18
N ARG A 172 -7.18 10.48 -4.05
CA ARG A 172 -7.81 10.96 -2.82
C ARG A 172 -9.03 10.13 -2.45
N LEU A 173 -9.85 9.78 -3.43
CA LEU A 173 -11.03 8.92 -3.23
C LEU A 173 -10.63 7.50 -2.79
N LEU A 174 -9.65 6.89 -3.47
CA LEU A 174 -9.14 5.56 -3.13
C LEU A 174 -8.57 5.54 -1.71
N ARG A 175 -7.75 6.54 -1.34
CA ARG A 175 -7.21 6.70 0.01
C ARG A 175 -8.29 6.88 1.07
N TYR A 176 -9.33 7.67 0.78
CA TYR A 176 -10.46 7.84 1.69
C TYR A 176 -11.18 6.51 1.93
N ALA A 177 -11.52 5.78 0.86
CA ALA A 177 -12.18 4.49 0.95
C ALA A 177 -11.33 3.45 1.72
N ALA A 178 -10.04 3.34 1.38
CA ALA A 178 -9.11 2.43 2.08
C ALA A 178 -8.99 2.77 3.58
N SER A 179 -8.88 4.05 3.92
CA SER A 179 -8.81 4.50 5.32
C SER A 179 -10.11 4.22 6.07
N ALA A 180 -11.25 4.42 5.42
CA ALA A 180 -12.57 4.14 5.98
C ALA A 180 -12.78 2.64 6.28
N LEU A 181 -12.31 1.76 5.38
CA LEU A 181 -12.30 0.31 5.60
C LEU A 181 -11.35 -0.07 6.75
N LEU A 182 -10.15 0.51 6.78
CA LEU A 182 -9.18 0.27 7.86
C LEU A 182 -9.74 0.72 9.23
N PHE A 183 -10.41 1.86 9.31
CA PHE A 183 -11.05 2.32 10.55
C PHE A 183 -12.19 1.43 10.99
N THR A 184 -12.97 0.89 10.04
CA THR A 184 -13.98 -0.13 10.35
C THR A 184 -13.34 -1.37 10.96
N GLU A 185 -12.28 -1.88 10.33
CA GLU A 185 -11.59 -3.10 10.79
C GLU A 185 -10.99 -2.90 12.19
N LYS A 186 -10.47 -1.71 12.48
CA LYS A 186 -9.93 -1.35 13.81
C LYS A 186 -10.99 -0.97 14.84
N GLY A 187 -12.28 -0.98 14.49
CA GLY A 187 -13.37 -0.68 15.42
C GLY A 187 -13.36 0.75 15.95
N VAL A 188 -12.83 1.70 15.18
CA VAL A 188 -12.78 3.11 15.60
C VAL A 188 -14.19 3.63 15.83
N ASN A 189 -14.39 4.25 16.98
CA ASN A 189 -15.69 4.79 17.36
C ASN A 189 -16.14 5.89 16.36
N PRO A 190 -17.26 5.70 15.63
CA PRO A 190 -17.76 6.67 14.66
C PRO A 190 -18.13 8.03 15.27
N PHE A 191 -18.32 8.10 16.59
CA PHE A 191 -18.62 9.33 17.32
C PHE A 191 -17.37 10.14 17.70
N LEU A 192 -16.17 9.55 17.66
CA LEU A 192 -14.89 10.24 17.91
C LEU A 192 -14.22 10.68 16.61
N VAL A 193 -14.35 9.86 15.56
CA VAL A 193 -13.90 10.18 14.21
C VAL A 193 -15.10 10.01 13.30
N SER A 194 -15.74 11.13 12.94
CA SER A 194 -16.91 11.13 12.07
C SER A 194 -16.48 10.78 10.64
N TRP A 195 -16.66 9.53 10.26
CA TRP A 195 -16.57 9.08 8.88
C TRP A 195 -17.96 8.62 8.47
N ASN A 196 -18.64 9.43 7.68
CA ASN A 196 -19.92 9.01 7.12
C ASN A 196 -19.64 8.00 6.01
N ARG A 197 -20.16 6.78 6.18
CA ARG A 197 -20.14 5.70 5.17
C ARG A 197 -20.87 6.04 3.87
N ILE A 198 -21.45 7.23 3.77
CA ILE A 198 -22.28 7.66 2.66
C ILE A 198 -21.42 8.09 1.46
N SER A 199 -20.90 7.14 0.70
CA SER A 199 -20.81 7.34 -0.75
C SER A 199 -22.22 7.17 -1.32
N SER A 200 -23.04 8.21 -1.15
CA SER A 200 -24.40 8.36 -1.69
C SER A 200 -25.46 7.32 -1.27
N ASP A 201 -25.62 7.06 0.02
CA ASP A 201 -26.90 6.60 0.56
C ASP A 201 -27.78 7.82 0.89
N LYS A 202 -28.53 8.30 -0.11
CA LYS A 202 -29.71 9.14 0.13
C LYS A 202 -30.90 8.62 -0.66
N VAL A 203 -31.72 7.81 0.01
CA VAL A 203 -33.18 7.87 -0.14
C VAL A 203 -33.74 7.77 1.29
N SER A 204 -33.85 8.92 1.96
CA SER A 204 -35.15 9.56 2.24
C SER A 204 -36.12 8.65 2.98
N GLN A 205 -36.05 8.66 4.32
CA GLN A 205 -37.25 8.52 5.13
C GLN A 205 -38.15 9.73 4.85
N GLY A 206 -39.38 9.45 4.44
CA GLY A 206 -40.41 10.45 4.19
C GLY A 206 -41.78 9.90 4.52
N ILE A 207 -42.23 10.24 5.73
CA ILE A 207 -43.60 10.21 6.30
C ILE A 207 -44.12 8.85 6.74
#